data_AF-A0A8N4EX58-F1
#
_entry.id   AF-A0A8N4EX58-F1
#
_cell.length_a   1.000
_cell.length_b   1.000
_cell.length_c   1.000
_cell.angle_alpha   90.00
_cell.angle_beta   90.00
_cell.angle_gamma   90.00
#
_symmetry.space_group_name_H-M   'P 1'
#
loop_
_entity.id
_entity.type
_entity.pdbx_description
1 polymer ?
#
loop_
_entity_poly.entity_id
_entity_poly.type
_entity_poly.pdbx_seq_one_letter_code
_entity_poly.pdbx_strand_id
1 'polypeptide(L)'
;MGSRESLSVAITACHKHVCSIEGGSCTLEVLQAIPILKKAYGESMRKVLHVGPDTCKVVSKLLKEDGVEGWGVEPYDLEDIDASCKTLVRKGFVRLADIKFPLPYRPKSFSLVIVSDALDYLSPKYLNKTLPDLARVSSDGLVIFAGYPGQQRAKVSELSKFGRPAKLRSSSWWIRYFVQNGLEENESVMKKFEQAASKRSYKPSCQIFHLSS
;
A
#
# COMPACT_ATOMS: atom_id res chain seq x y z
N MET A 1 1.02 31.31 -7.97
CA MET A 1 0.26 31.26 -6.69
C MET A 1 -0.73 30.08 -6.65
N GLY A 2 -0.34 28.87 -7.08
CA GLY A 2 -1.29 27.75 -7.25
C GLY A 2 -0.90 26.42 -6.61
N SER A 3 0.22 26.33 -5.87
CA SER A 3 0.72 25.06 -5.32
C SER A 3 0.48 24.88 -3.81
N ARG A 4 0.05 25.94 -3.10
CA ARG A 4 -0.27 25.87 -1.67
C ARG A 4 -1.73 25.51 -1.38
N GLU A 5 -2.64 25.75 -2.32
CA GLU A 5 -4.08 25.47 -2.13
C GLU A 5 -4.41 23.97 -2.26
N SER A 6 -3.74 23.22 -3.14
CA SER A 6 -4.00 21.78 -3.31
C SER A 6 -3.59 20.95 -2.08
N LEU A 7 -2.48 21.30 -1.41
CA LEU A 7 -2.08 20.71 -0.13
C LEU A 7 -3.03 21.08 1.03
N SER A 8 -3.61 22.28 1.00
CA SER A 8 -4.54 22.74 2.03
C SER A 8 -5.87 22.01 2.00
N VAL A 9 -6.36 21.58 0.83
CA VAL A 9 -7.65 20.90 0.71
C VAL A 9 -7.60 19.49 1.29
N ALA A 10 -6.51 18.74 1.08
CA ALA A 10 -6.33 17.40 1.67
C ALA A 10 -6.16 17.44 3.20
N ILE A 11 -5.48 18.46 3.72
CA ILE A 11 -5.27 18.65 5.17
C ILE A 11 -6.56 19.14 5.87
N THR A 12 -7.37 19.98 5.21
CA THR A 12 -8.57 20.58 5.82
C THR A 12 -9.74 19.60 5.93
N ALA A 13 -9.84 18.61 5.03
CA ALA A 13 -10.91 17.60 5.07
C ALA A 13 -10.89 16.75 6.35
N CYS A 14 -9.70 16.51 6.93
CA CYS A 14 -9.57 15.74 8.17
C CYS A 14 -9.76 16.59 9.44
N HIS A 15 -9.77 17.92 9.33
CA HIS A 15 -9.84 18.82 10.49
C HIS A 15 -11.28 19.18 10.90
N LYS A 16 -12.25 19.04 9.99
CA LYS A 16 -13.66 19.41 10.24
C LYS A 16 -14.60 18.22 10.46
N HIS A 17 -14.20 17.00 10.13
CA HIS A 17 -14.99 15.80 10.39
C HIS A 17 -14.13 14.82 11.17
N VAL A 18 -14.56 14.53 12.40
CA VAL A 18 -14.12 13.36 13.15
C VAL A 18 -14.25 12.17 12.21
N CYS A 19 -13.13 11.58 11.77
CA CYS A 19 -13.13 10.28 11.14
C CYS A 19 -13.48 9.24 12.21
N SER A 20 -14.76 9.19 12.58
CA SER A 20 -15.35 8.05 13.28
C SER A 20 -15.73 7.03 12.23
N ILE A 21 -14.73 6.29 11.77
CA ILE A 21 -14.93 4.98 11.16
C ILE A 21 -13.97 4.07 11.92
N GLU A 22 -14.47 2.96 12.44
CA GLU A 22 -13.69 1.90 13.08
C GLU A 22 -12.35 1.74 12.36
N GLY A 23 -11.23 1.88 13.07
CA GLY A 23 -9.88 1.80 12.49
C GLY A 23 -9.73 0.53 11.64
N GLY A 24 -9.88 0.71 10.32
CA GLY A 24 -9.92 -0.35 9.31
C GLY A 24 -8.54 -0.58 8.73
N SER A 25 -8.23 -1.83 8.39
CA SER A 25 -6.97 -2.20 7.75
C SER A 25 -6.85 -1.54 6.37
N CYS A 26 -5.70 -0.93 6.07
CA CYS A 26 -5.44 -0.35 4.76
C CYS A 26 -5.39 -1.39 3.64
N THR A 27 -5.22 -2.66 3.97
CA THR A 27 -5.36 -3.76 3.01
C THR A 27 -6.80 -3.91 2.51
N LEU A 28 -7.81 -3.65 3.36
CA LEU A 28 -9.21 -3.62 2.90
C LEU A 28 -9.44 -2.45 1.94
N GLU A 29 -8.81 -1.31 2.18
CA GLU A 29 -8.83 -0.17 1.26
C GLU A 29 -8.22 -0.53 -0.11
N VAL A 30 -7.13 -1.30 -0.15
CA VAL A 30 -6.56 -1.80 -1.42
C VAL A 30 -7.59 -2.56 -2.24
N LEU A 31 -8.36 -3.47 -1.62
CA LEU A 31 -9.38 -4.26 -2.32
C LEU A 31 -10.43 -3.38 -3.00
N GLN A 32 -10.83 -2.29 -2.36
CA GLN A 32 -11.77 -1.31 -2.90
C GLN A 32 -11.12 -0.42 -3.97
N ALA A 33 -9.83 -0.09 -3.79
CA ALA A 33 -9.08 0.79 -4.67
C ALA A 33 -8.61 0.14 -5.96
N ILE A 34 -8.52 -1.19 -6.07
CA ILE A 34 -8.01 -1.90 -7.29
C ILE A 34 -8.65 -1.38 -8.59
N PRO A 35 -9.98 -1.26 -8.74
CA PRO A 35 -10.58 -0.73 -9.97
C PRO A 35 -10.23 0.74 -10.24
N ILE A 36 -9.96 1.52 -9.20
CA ILE A 36 -9.57 2.93 -9.28
C ILE A 36 -8.11 3.03 -9.71
N LEU A 37 -7.24 2.22 -9.11
CA LEU A 37 -5.85 2.06 -9.50
C LEU A 37 -5.74 1.65 -10.96
N LYS A 38 -6.57 0.71 -11.42
CA LYS A 38 -6.61 0.29 -12.84
C LYS A 38 -6.93 1.45 -13.78
N LYS A 39 -7.84 2.36 -13.37
CA LYS A 39 -8.14 3.57 -14.15
C LYS A 39 -7.00 4.60 -14.11
N ALA A 40 -6.28 4.70 -13.00
CA ALA A 40 -5.20 5.67 -12.85
C ALA A 40 -3.91 5.24 -13.57
N TYR A 41 -3.55 3.96 -13.45
CA TYR A 41 -2.32 3.39 -14.00
C TYR A 41 -2.48 2.83 -15.41
N GLY A 42 -3.68 2.44 -15.84
CA GLY A 42 -3.92 1.86 -17.16
C GLY A 42 -3.00 0.66 -17.43
N GLU A 43 -2.28 0.68 -18.54
CA GLU A 43 -1.33 -0.36 -18.97
C GLU A 43 -0.17 -0.60 -17.99
N SER A 44 0.14 0.37 -17.12
CA SER A 44 1.14 0.18 -16.07
C SER A 44 0.66 -0.76 -14.95
N MET A 45 -0.63 -1.11 -14.90
CA MET A 45 -1.16 -2.10 -13.96
C MET A 45 -1.13 -3.55 -14.51
N ARG A 46 -0.26 -3.85 -15.48
CA ARG A 46 -0.17 -5.19 -16.10
C ARG A 46 0.41 -6.29 -15.20
N LYS A 47 1.35 -5.98 -14.31
CA LYS A 47 2.02 -6.96 -13.44
C LYS A 47 2.27 -6.39 -12.06
N VAL A 48 1.45 -6.80 -11.11
CA VAL A 48 1.29 -6.15 -9.81
C VAL A 48 1.82 -7.05 -8.69
N LEU A 49 2.69 -6.51 -7.85
CA LEU A 49 3.07 -7.13 -6.57
C LEU A 49 2.36 -6.43 -5.43
N HIS A 50 1.60 -7.18 -4.63
CA HIS A 50 1.12 -6.72 -3.33
C HIS A 50 2.07 -7.16 -2.21
N VAL A 51 2.33 -6.28 -1.24
CA VAL A 51 3.15 -6.57 -0.06
C VAL A 51 2.42 -6.09 1.18
N GLY A 52 2.00 -7.02 2.04
CA GLY A 52 1.25 -6.70 3.24
C GLY A 52 0.46 -7.87 3.78
N PRO A 53 -0.19 -7.71 4.94
CA PRO A 53 -1.08 -8.73 5.49
C PRO A 53 -2.21 -9.05 4.52
N ASP A 54 -2.81 -10.22 4.65
CA ASP A 54 -3.96 -10.65 3.84
C ASP A 54 -3.68 -10.63 2.32
N THR A 55 -2.42 -10.77 1.90
CA THR A 55 -2.02 -10.59 0.49
C THR A 55 -2.74 -11.56 -0.44
N CYS A 56 -3.12 -12.75 0.04
CA CYS A 56 -3.85 -13.73 -0.75
C CYS A 56 -5.22 -13.21 -1.22
N LYS A 57 -5.92 -12.41 -0.39
CA LYS A 57 -7.20 -11.80 -0.78
C LYS A 57 -7.00 -10.78 -1.88
N VAL A 58 -5.95 -9.95 -1.75
CA VAL A 58 -5.58 -8.93 -2.75
C VAL A 58 -5.19 -9.59 -4.06
N VAL A 59 -4.34 -10.61 -4.03
CA VAL A 59 -3.93 -11.37 -5.22
C VAL A 59 -5.12 -12.06 -5.88
N SER A 60 -6.01 -12.67 -5.10
CA SER A 60 -7.25 -13.26 -5.65
C SER A 60 -8.14 -12.25 -6.35
N LYS A 61 -8.15 -10.99 -5.89
CA LYS A 61 -8.88 -9.91 -6.53
C LYS A 61 -8.16 -9.42 -7.79
N LEU A 62 -6.84 -9.25 -7.75
CA LEU A 62 -6.03 -8.84 -8.91
C LEU A 62 -6.12 -9.84 -10.06
N LEU A 63 -6.08 -11.15 -9.78
CA LEU A 63 -6.19 -12.20 -10.79
C LEU A 63 -7.56 -12.25 -11.50
N LYS A 64 -8.57 -11.54 -10.98
CA LYS A 64 -9.88 -11.38 -11.62
C LYS A 64 -9.97 -10.12 -12.47
N GLU A 65 -8.96 -9.26 -12.45
CA GLU A 65 -8.92 -8.05 -13.26
C GLU A 65 -8.29 -8.35 -14.62
N ASP A 66 -9.03 -8.05 -15.69
CA ASP A 66 -8.54 -8.30 -17.06
C ASP A 66 -7.20 -7.61 -17.33
N GLY A 67 -6.25 -8.35 -17.90
CA GLY A 67 -4.92 -7.85 -18.25
C GLY A 67 -3.98 -7.64 -17.07
N VAL A 68 -4.31 -8.15 -15.88
CA VAL A 68 -3.48 -8.00 -14.66
C VAL A 68 -2.91 -9.35 -14.22
N GLU A 69 -1.58 -9.44 -14.15
CA GLU A 69 -0.88 -10.50 -13.45
C GLU A 69 -0.67 -10.12 -11.97
N GLY A 70 -1.33 -10.85 -11.06
CA GLY A 70 -1.25 -10.59 -9.61
C GLY A 70 -0.25 -11.47 -8.88
N TRP A 71 0.61 -10.85 -8.06
CA TRP A 71 1.60 -11.50 -7.21
C TRP A 71 1.57 -10.94 -5.79
N GLY A 72 2.02 -11.71 -4.80
CA GLY A 72 1.98 -11.33 -3.40
C GLY A 72 3.23 -11.70 -2.61
N VAL A 73 3.56 -10.88 -1.61
CA VAL A 73 4.47 -11.22 -0.53
C VAL A 73 3.72 -11.06 0.78
N GLU A 74 3.58 -12.16 1.50
CA GLU A 74 3.02 -12.20 2.84
C GLU A 74 4.19 -12.12 3.84
N PRO A 75 4.33 -11.03 4.61
CA PRO A 75 5.48 -10.85 5.49
C PRO A 75 5.42 -11.65 6.78
N TYR A 76 4.25 -12.18 7.12
CA TYR A 76 3.96 -12.72 8.45
C TYR A 76 3.45 -14.15 8.38
N ASP A 77 3.54 -14.84 9.52
CA ASP A 77 3.29 -16.27 9.57
C ASP A 77 1.82 -16.61 9.33
N LEU A 78 1.65 -17.79 8.77
CA LEU A 78 0.45 -18.29 8.12
C LEU A 78 -0.38 -19.19 9.05
N GLU A 79 -0.35 -18.95 10.36
CA GLU A 79 -0.85 -19.92 11.34
C GLU A 79 -2.37 -20.20 11.22
N ASP A 80 -3.14 -19.35 10.52
CA ASP A 80 -4.57 -19.55 10.24
C ASP A 80 -4.99 -19.24 8.79
N ILE A 81 -4.28 -19.77 7.78
CA ILE A 81 -4.69 -19.53 6.38
C ILE A 81 -5.75 -20.46 5.85
N ASP A 82 -6.74 -19.83 5.23
CA ASP A 82 -7.73 -20.44 4.35
C ASP A 82 -7.09 -21.28 3.22
N ALA A 83 -7.78 -22.35 2.81
CA ALA A 83 -7.33 -23.28 1.79
C ALA A 83 -7.05 -22.59 0.44
N SER A 84 -7.78 -21.50 0.15
CA SER A 84 -7.55 -20.69 -1.06
C SER A 84 -6.17 -20.05 -1.05
N CYS A 85 -5.70 -19.54 0.09
CA CYS A 85 -4.38 -18.93 0.21
C CYS A 85 -3.26 -19.97 0.13
N LYS A 86 -3.43 -21.14 0.75
CA LYS A 86 -2.50 -22.28 0.58
C LYS A 86 -2.29 -22.62 -0.88
N THR A 87 -3.35 -22.57 -1.68
CA THR A 87 -3.28 -22.81 -3.13
C THR A 87 -2.46 -21.74 -3.86
N LEU A 88 -2.63 -20.46 -3.52
CA LEU A 88 -1.85 -19.38 -4.12
C LEU A 88 -0.36 -19.45 -3.77
N VAL A 89 -0.05 -19.84 -2.53
CA VAL A 89 1.33 -20.08 -2.08
C VAL A 89 1.94 -21.26 -2.84
N ARG A 90 1.24 -22.40 -2.90
CA ARG A 90 1.70 -23.59 -3.63
C ARG A 90 1.91 -23.33 -5.12
N LYS A 91 1.07 -22.51 -5.74
CA LYS A 91 1.20 -22.09 -7.15
C LYS A 91 2.28 -21.03 -7.38
N GLY A 92 2.86 -20.48 -6.32
CA GLY A 92 3.93 -19.48 -6.39
C GLY A 92 3.46 -18.05 -6.65
N PHE A 93 2.14 -17.79 -6.69
CA PHE A 93 1.60 -16.44 -6.81
C PHE A 93 1.86 -15.61 -5.55
N VAL A 94 1.89 -16.27 -4.39
CA VAL A 94 2.20 -15.64 -3.10
C VAL A 94 3.46 -16.28 -2.52
N ARG A 95 4.41 -15.46 -2.08
CA ARG A 95 5.60 -15.91 -1.36
C ARG A 95 5.54 -15.47 0.09
N LEU A 96 6.02 -16.33 0.98
CA LEU A 96 6.32 -15.94 2.34
C LEU A 96 7.71 -15.35 2.39
N ALA A 97 7.83 -14.08 2.78
CA ALA A 97 9.11 -13.42 2.91
C ALA A 97 9.04 -12.26 3.89
N ASP A 98 9.93 -12.26 4.86
CA ASP A 98 10.08 -11.16 5.80
C ASP A 98 10.67 -9.93 5.09
N ILE A 99 9.85 -8.87 4.97
CA ILE A 99 10.18 -7.63 4.25
C ILE A 99 11.28 -6.78 4.91
N LYS A 100 11.77 -7.18 6.10
CA LYS A 100 13.00 -6.60 6.68
C LYS A 100 14.25 -7.01 5.88
N PHE A 101 14.14 -8.03 5.03
CA PHE A 101 15.19 -8.52 4.15
C PHE A 101 14.83 -8.27 2.67
N PRO A 102 15.83 -8.29 1.76
CA PRO A 102 15.57 -8.08 0.34
C PRO A 102 14.58 -9.09 -0.22
N LEU A 103 13.61 -8.60 -0.98
CA LEU A 103 12.61 -9.39 -1.66
C LEU A 103 13.28 -10.31 -2.69
N PRO A 104 12.80 -11.56 -2.85
CA PRO A 104 13.38 -12.56 -3.75
C PRO A 104 13.03 -12.31 -5.23
N TYR A 105 13.11 -11.06 -5.67
CA TYR A 105 12.80 -10.61 -7.02
C TYR A 105 13.92 -9.74 -7.58
N ARG A 106 14.13 -9.84 -8.88
CA ARG A 106 15.08 -8.98 -9.60
C ARG A 106 14.56 -7.53 -9.64
N PRO A 107 15.45 -6.53 -9.81
CA PRO A 107 15.00 -5.16 -10.05
C PRO A 107 14.00 -5.09 -11.22
N LYS A 108 13.00 -4.21 -11.10
CA LYS A 108 11.98 -3.96 -12.14
C LYS A 108 11.19 -5.20 -12.59
N SER A 109 10.96 -6.15 -11.68
CA SER A 109 10.21 -7.39 -11.98
C SER A 109 8.70 -7.16 -12.10
N PHE A 110 8.19 -6.08 -11.50
CA PHE A 110 6.78 -5.72 -11.45
C PHE A 110 6.57 -4.32 -11.99
N SER A 111 5.48 -4.12 -12.73
CA SER A 111 5.13 -2.80 -13.22
C SER A 111 4.66 -1.90 -12.09
N LEU A 112 3.86 -2.45 -11.17
CA LEU A 112 3.33 -1.75 -10.02
C LEU A 112 3.56 -2.56 -8.74
N VAL A 113 4.02 -1.90 -7.69
CA VAL A 113 4.09 -2.47 -6.34
C VAL A 113 3.08 -1.75 -5.45
N ILE A 114 2.21 -2.49 -4.76
CA ILE A 114 1.23 -1.96 -3.81
C ILE A 114 1.59 -2.48 -2.43
N VAL A 115 1.69 -1.58 -1.45
CA VAL A 115 2.05 -1.91 -0.08
C VAL A 115 0.97 -1.38 0.85
N SER A 116 0.42 -2.23 1.72
CA SER A 116 -0.58 -1.83 2.71
C SER A 116 -0.28 -2.40 4.08
N ASP A 117 -0.51 -1.60 5.12
CA ASP A 117 -0.33 -1.93 6.54
C ASP A 117 1.07 -2.43 6.95
N ALA A 118 2.00 -2.74 6.04
CA ALA A 118 3.25 -3.40 6.39
C ALA A 118 4.31 -2.44 6.93
N LEU A 119 4.40 -1.24 6.34
CA LEU A 119 5.43 -0.25 6.68
C LEU A 119 5.19 0.42 8.04
N ASP A 120 3.93 0.49 8.48
CA ASP A 120 3.58 1.12 9.76
C ASP A 120 4.22 0.38 10.95
N TYR A 121 4.47 -0.92 10.83
CA TYR A 121 5.10 -1.75 11.87
C TYR A 121 6.64 -1.78 11.80
N LEU A 122 7.25 -1.15 10.81
CA LEU A 122 8.70 -1.14 10.68
C LEU A 122 9.33 -0.01 11.51
N SER A 123 10.40 -0.35 12.23
CA SER A 123 11.31 0.64 12.83
C SER A 123 12.05 1.42 11.75
N PRO A 124 12.52 2.66 12.01
CA PRO A 124 13.29 3.44 11.06
C PRO A 124 14.45 2.66 10.38
N LYS A 125 15.19 1.85 11.15
CA LYS A 125 16.27 0.98 10.63
C LYS A 125 15.81 0.06 9.49
N TYR A 126 14.61 -0.52 9.59
CA TYR A 126 14.09 -1.44 8.59
C TYR A 126 13.39 -0.70 7.45
N LEU A 127 12.67 0.39 7.75
CA LEU A 127 12.11 1.25 6.72
C LEU A 127 13.16 1.71 5.71
N ASN A 128 14.35 2.14 6.20
CA ASN A 128 15.44 2.60 5.35
C ASN A 128 16.01 1.52 4.42
N LYS A 129 15.72 0.24 4.68
CA LYS A 129 16.13 -0.89 3.83
C LYS A 129 14.99 -1.36 2.94
N THR A 130 13.79 -1.46 3.51
CA THR A 130 12.60 -2.00 2.84
C THR A 130 12.10 -1.06 1.75
N LEU A 131 12.07 0.27 1.98
CA LEU A 131 11.55 1.21 0.98
C LEU A 131 12.39 1.20 -0.32
N PRO A 132 13.73 1.30 -0.28
CA PRO A 132 14.55 1.16 -1.49
C PRO A 132 14.37 -0.19 -2.18
N ASP A 133 14.17 -1.27 -1.43
CA ASP A 133 13.98 -2.60 -2.01
C ASP A 133 12.62 -2.75 -2.72
N LEU A 134 11.56 -2.17 -2.15
CA LEU A 134 10.23 -2.07 -2.79
C LEU A 134 10.28 -1.24 -4.07
N ALA A 135 10.97 -0.09 -4.04
CA ALA A 135 11.17 0.75 -5.21
C ALA A 135 11.98 0.00 -6.29
N ARG A 136 13.06 -0.69 -5.89
CA ARG A 136 13.93 -1.47 -6.78
C ARG A 136 13.16 -2.51 -7.58
N VAL A 137 12.21 -3.22 -6.99
CA VAL A 137 11.44 -4.28 -7.69
C VAL A 137 10.32 -3.74 -8.57
N SER A 138 9.95 -2.46 -8.42
CA SER A 138 8.99 -1.76 -9.27
C SER A 138 9.65 -1.16 -10.52
N SER A 139 8.92 -1.10 -11.64
CA SER A 139 9.35 -0.43 -12.87
C SER A 139 8.59 0.87 -13.15
N ASP A 140 7.27 0.91 -12.91
CA ASP A 140 6.42 2.02 -13.34
C ASP A 140 5.85 2.82 -12.15
N GLY A 141 5.73 2.20 -10.97
CA GLY A 141 5.25 2.93 -9.78
C GLY A 141 5.18 2.11 -8.49
N LEU A 142 5.23 2.82 -7.37
CA LEU A 142 5.05 2.25 -6.03
C LEU A 142 3.89 2.95 -5.35
N VAL A 143 2.92 2.19 -4.81
CA VAL A 143 1.77 2.73 -4.09
C VAL A 143 1.84 2.28 -2.65
N ILE A 144 1.76 3.22 -1.72
CA ILE A 144 1.78 2.95 -0.29
C ILE A 144 0.46 3.39 0.32
N PHE A 145 -0.23 2.45 0.97
CA PHE A 145 -1.39 2.68 1.82
C PHE A 145 -0.96 2.60 3.29
N ALA A 146 -1.00 3.73 3.99
CA ALA A 146 -0.59 3.84 5.39
C ALA A 146 -1.72 4.38 6.28
N GLY A 147 -1.79 3.93 7.52
CA GLY A 147 -2.85 4.37 8.45
C GLY A 147 -2.68 5.82 8.93
N TYR A 148 -3.80 6.49 9.26
CA TYR A 148 -3.76 7.83 9.85
C TYR A 148 -3.37 7.80 11.34
N PRO A 149 -2.53 8.74 11.83
CA PRO A 149 -2.31 8.92 13.25
C PRO A 149 -3.63 9.17 14.01
N GLY A 150 -3.76 8.59 15.20
CA GLY A 150 -4.92 8.81 16.07
C GLY A 150 -6.20 8.05 15.68
N GLN A 151 -6.26 7.40 14.51
CA GLN A 151 -7.44 6.63 14.07
C GLN A 151 -7.37 5.14 14.42
N GLN A 152 -6.18 4.59 14.67
CA GLN A 152 -6.06 3.20 15.11
C GLN A 152 -5.43 3.09 16.49
N ARG A 153 -6.16 2.51 17.44
CA ARG A 153 -5.57 1.87 18.62
C ARG A 153 -5.03 0.53 18.14
N ALA A 154 -3.76 0.23 18.45
CA ALA A 154 -3.15 -1.05 18.10
C ALA A 154 -4.06 -2.19 18.56
N LYS A 155 -4.60 -2.99 17.62
CA LYS A 155 -5.42 -4.13 18.00
C LYS A 155 -4.49 -5.15 18.67
N VAL A 156 -4.90 -5.71 19.80
CA VAL A 156 -4.10 -6.72 20.52
C VAL A 156 -3.80 -7.93 19.62
N SER A 157 -4.70 -8.24 18.69
CA SER A 157 -4.52 -9.26 17.65
C SER A 157 -3.50 -8.90 16.55
N GLU A 158 -3.15 -7.63 16.40
CA GLU A 158 -2.07 -7.18 15.52
C GLU A 158 -0.73 -7.27 16.26
N LEU A 159 -0.69 -7.00 17.57
CA LEU A 159 0.52 -7.16 18.37
C LEU A 159 1.10 -8.57 18.31
N SER A 160 0.25 -9.61 18.31
CA SER A 160 0.69 -11.00 18.16
C SER A 160 1.31 -11.28 16.78
N LYS A 161 0.85 -10.61 15.73
CA LYS A 161 1.34 -10.78 14.35
C LYS A 161 2.60 -9.97 14.05
N PHE A 162 2.67 -8.74 14.56
CA PHE A 162 3.73 -7.79 14.21
C PHE A 162 4.83 -7.67 15.29
N GLY A 163 4.60 -8.20 16.49
CA GLY A 163 5.52 -8.16 17.63
C GLY A 163 5.76 -6.75 18.20
N ARG A 164 5.16 -5.71 17.60
CA ARG A 164 5.23 -4.32 18.05
C ARG A 164 3.99 -3.54 17.60
N PRO A 165 3.61 -2.45 18.30
CA PRO A 165 2.52 -1.58 17.86
C PRO A 165 2.84 -0.90 16.52
N ALA A 166 1.81 -0.68 15.69
CA ALA A 166 1.92 0.17 14.52
C ALA A 166 2.37 1.58 14.92
N LYS A 167 3.36 2.11 14.21
CA LYS A 167 3.77 3.52 14.33
C LYS A 167 3.13 4.30 13.19
N LEU A 168 1.90 4.75 13.40
CA LEU A 168 1.16 5.56 12.44
C LEU A 168 1.80 6.94 12.33
N ARG A 169 2.16 7.34 11.11
CA ARG A 169 2.91 8.56 10.83
C ARG A 169 2.05 9.51 9.99
N SER A 170 2.21 10.81 10.20
CA SER A 170 1.48 11.82 9.43
C SER A 170 1.92 11.83 7.97
N SER A 171 1.08 12.36 7.10
CA SER A 171 1.38 12.51 5.67
C SER A 171 2.64 13.35 5.46
N SER A 172 2.79 14.44 6.21
CA SER A 172 4.00 15.27 6.18
C SER A 172 5.27 14.52 6.56
N TRP A 173 5.18 13.54 7.46
CA TRP A 173 6.31 12.69 7.81
C TRP A 173 6.66 11.76 6.66
N TRP A 174 5.64 11.09 6.08
CA TRP A 174 5.83 10.17 4.94
C TRP A 174 6.44 10.87 3.74
N ILE A 175 5.91 12.03 3.36
CA ILE A 175 6.43 12.85 2.25
C ILE A 175 7.90 13.21 2.48
N ARG A 176 8.25 13.73 3.68
CA ARG A 176 9.65 14.04 4.01
C ARG A 176 10.54 12.80 3.92
N TYR A 177 10.05 11.67 4.40
CA TYR A 177 10.77 10.41 4.38
C TYR A 177 11.02 9.89 2.96
N PHE A 178 10.04 10.00 2.06
CA PHE A 178 10.18 9.61 0.65
C PHE A 178 11.22 10.46 -0.07
N VAL A 179 11.16 11.79 0.08
CA VAL A 179 12.14 12.70 -0.53
C VAL A 179 13.56 12.41 -0.04
N GLN A 180 13.74 12.11 1.25
CA GLN A 180 15.04 11.72 1.81
C GLN A 180 15.59 10.40 1.24
N ASN A 181 14.71 9.55 0.68
CA ASN A 181 15.08 8.29 0.01
C ASN A 181 15.07 8.41 -1.52
N GLY A 182 14.99 9.63 -2.06
CA GLY A 182 15.02 9.86 -3.52
C GLY A 182 13.73 9.46 -4.24
N LEU A 183 12.61 9.34 -3.52
CA LEU A 183 11.30 9.08 -4.12
C LEU A 183 10.46 10.36 -4.14
N GLU A 184 9.71 10.53 -5.21
CA GLU A 184 8.82 11.68 -5.41
C GLU A 184 7.38 11.23 -5.63
N GLU A 185 6.42 12.08 -5.28
CA GLU A 185 5.01 11.83 -5.59
C GLU A 185 4.73 11.98 -7.09
N ASN A 186 4.09 10.98 -7.66
CA ASN A 186 3.62 11.01 -9.04
C ASN A 186 2.31 11.80 -9.12
N GLU A 187 2.41 13.12 -9.25
CA GLU A 187 1.26 14.02 -9.33
C GLU A 187 0.28 13.67 -10.46
N SER A 188 0.79 13.18 -11.59
CA SER A 188 -0.04 12.83 -12.76
C SER A 188 -0.96 11.66 -12.44
N VAL A 189 -0.41 10.60 -11.84
CA VAL A 189 -1.19 9.43 -11.44
C VAL A 189 -2.10 9.75 -10.27
N MET A 190 -1.65 10.56 -9.31
CA MET A 190 -2.47 11.01 -8.18
C MET A 190 -3.72 11.73 -8.67
N LYS A 191 -3.60 12.69 -9.60
CA LYS A 191 -4.77 13.40 -10.18
C LYS A 191 -5.73 12.45 -10.89
N LYS A 192 -5.22 11.45 -11.63
CA LYS A 192 -6.06 10.43 -12.27
C LYS A 192 -6.78 9.56 -11.25
N PHE A 193 -6.09 9.18 -10.18
CA PHE A 193 -6.66 8.41 -9.07
C PHE A 193 -7.78 9.19 -8.38
N GLU A 194 -7.55 10.45 -8.00
CA GLU A 194 -8.55 11.33 -7.38
C GLU A 194 -9.79 11.52 -8.27
N GLN A 195 -9.58 11.70 -9.57
CA GLN A 195 -10.68 11.82 -10.53
C GLN A 195 -11.49 10.51 -10.60
N ALA A 196 -10.84 9.36 -10.64
CA ALA A 196 -11.49 8.06 -10.68
C ALA A 196 -12.18 7.72 -9.35
N ALA A 197 -11.58 8.10 -8.22
CA ALA A 197 -12.14 7.94 -6.88
C ALA A 197 -13.42 8.75 -6.71
N SER A 198 -13.40 10.02 -7.13
CA SER A 198 -14.56 10.92 -7.08
C SER A 198 -15.73 10.39 -7.90
N LYS A 199 -15.47 9.85 -9.11
CA LYS A 199 -16.49 9.21 -9.95
C LYS A 199 -17.14 7.98 -9.31
N ARG A 200 -16.46 7.34 -8.35
CA ARG A 200 -16.94 6.16 -7.63
C ARG A 200 -17.40 6.49 -6.21
N SER A 201 -17.42 7.76 -5.82
CA SER A 201 -17.67 8.19 -4.45
C SER A 201 -16.75 7.50 -3.42
N TYR A 202 -15.56 7.09 -3.84
CA TYR A 202 -14.58 6.42 -2.98
C TYR A 202 -13.91 7.46 -2.09
N LYS A 203 -13.96 7.21 -0.78
CA LYS A 203 -13.33 8.04 0.25
C LYS A 203 -12.35 7.16 1.02
N PRO A 204 -11.03 7.33 0.80
CA PRO A 204 -10.05 6.47 1.44
C PRO A 204 -10.04 6.71 2.95
N SER A 205 -10.01 5.63 3.74
CA SER A 205 -9.73 5.69 5.18
C SER A 205 -8.24 5.60 5.52
N CYS A 206 -7.39 5.51 4.50
CA CYS A 206 -5.92 5.47 4.62
C CYS A 206 -5.25 6.58 3.81
N GLN A 207 -4.02 6.90 4.19
CA GLN A 207 -3.13 7.76 3.42
C GLN A 207 -2.61 6.97 2.22
N ILE A 208 -2.85 7.45 1.01
CA ILE A 208 -2.44 6.78 -0.23
C ILE A 208 -1.38 7.65 -0.91
N PHE A 209 -0.20 7.09 -1.12
CA PHE A 209 0.93 7.75 -1.76
C PHE A 209 1.25 7.05 -3.08
N HIS A 210 1.27 7.80 -4.17
CA HIS A 210 1.68 7.32 -5.48
C HIS A 210 3.10 7.80 -5.74
N LEU A 211 4.08 6.89 -5.78
CA LEU A 211 5.49 7.23 -5.85
C LEU A 211 6.11 6.81 -7.19
N SER A 212 7.04 7.63 -7.66
CA SER A 212 8.00 7.33 -8.73
C SER A 212 9.41 7.23 -8.16
N SER A 213 10.21 6.35 -8.76
CA SER A 213 11.65 6.19 -8.52
C SER A 213 12.45 6.68 -9.71
#